data_AF-A0A8K0UPW6-F1
#
_entry.id   AF-A0A8K0UPW6-F1
#
_cell.length_a   1.000
_cell.length_b   1.000
_cell.length_c   1.000
_cell.angle_alpha   90.00
_cell.angle_beta   90.00
_cell.angle_gamma   90.00
#
_symmetry.space_group_name_H-M   'P 1'
#
loop_
_entity.id
_entity.type
_entity.pdbx_description
1 polymer ?
#
loop_
_entity_poly.entity_id
_entity_poly.type
_entity_poly.pdbx_seq_one_letter_code
_entity_poly.pdbx_strand_id
1 'polypeptide(L)'
;MPGRSGGRQMRGATDEWGRQIWRNLAGAKERGSGKKVLNNAVLSYTSTAKQQVLCTRSGGEENWGVLRHRAKRGHGAAASAPTEPSLAAVVDISSLTTVEDCTEVVKHLQLAVGLLKRQIEGLEHENIVLRTNQKKRSVCQNISVKVTAHETEIKRLGCSFVGTRKMFFHHELLLRVQPSSASDDPLCYSSPELMQEGIVADLYEHIPPALHTIMSRPQFKHLFCAAGASWLFSETHKLRCLGSIVFELESVPPATFQRDFDRKSVPQLAGLLKWDPNSPSWPTFPPALYPDGKKNDRLLFVAPALLRLLKAMVNGSSSILATSKKPTPKTNAVIWGMSEVTPGFVALGAVFAQRP
;
A
#
# COMPACT_ATOMS: atom_id res chain seq x y z
N MET A 1 8.66 19.45 51.03
CA MET A 1 9.27 18.98 49.77
C MET A 1 9.71 17.52 49.94
N PRO A 2 8.93 16.51 49.49
CA PRO A 2 9.43 15.15 49.35
C PRO A 2 9.63 14.81 47.87
N GLY A 3 10.83 14.29 47.58
CA GLY A 3 11.31 13.99 46.23
C GLY A 3 10.59 12.79 45.59
N ARG A 4 10.30 12.94 44.30
CA ARG A 4 9.80 11.86 43.42
C ARG A 4 10.97 10.99 42.96
N SER A 5 11.10 9.79 43.52
CA SER A 5 11.93 8.71 42.99
C SER A 5 11.03 7.65 42.32
N GLY A 6 10.57 7.93 41.11
CA GLY A 6 9.76 7.00 40.31
C GLY A 6 10.33 6.87 38.90
N GLY A 7 11.36 6.04 38.72
CA GLY A 7 12.04 5.95 37.43
C GLY A 7 12.90 4.70 37.29
N ARG A 8 12.36 3.51 37.59
CA ARG A 8 13.10 2.26 37.39
C ARG A 8 12.19 1.04 37.18
N GLN A 9 11.31 1.05 36.17
CA GLN A 9 10.47 -0.12 35.87
C GLN A 9 10.11 -0.33 34.38
N MET A 10 10.87 0.23 33.42
CA MET A 10 10.60 0.04 31.97
C MET A 10 11.57 -0.92 31.27
N ARG A 11 12.64 -1.37 31.94
CA ARG A 11 13.66 -2.27 31.35
C ARG A 11 13.16 -3.71 31.13
N GLY A 12 12.21 -4.19 31.93
CA GLY A 12 11.65 -5.54 31.77
C GLY A 12 10.67 -5.66 30.60
N ALA A 13 9.86 -4.63 30.38
CA ALA A 13 8.69 -4.71 29.49
C ALA A 13 9.03 -4.94 28.00
N THR A 14 10.14 -4.39 27.50
CA THR A 14 10.51 -4.52 26.07
C THR A 14 11.12 -5.88 25.74
N ASP A 15 11.93 -6.44 26.62
CA ASP A 15 12.47 -7.81 26.47
C ASP A 15 11.39 -8.86 26.77
N GLU A 16 10.50 -8.57 27.71
CA GLU A 16 9.37 -9.43 28.05
C GLU A 16 8.31 -9.48 26.96
N TRP A 17 8.10 -8.38 26.22
CA TRP A 17 7.25 -8.38 25.02
C TRP A 17 7.85 -9.24 23.91
N GLY A 18 9.16 -9.14 23.64
CA GLY A 18 9.84 -10.03 22.69
C GLY A 18 9.75 -11.52 23.10
N ARG A 19 9.92 -11.80 24.40
CA ARG A 19 9.71 -13.14 24.98
C ARG A 19 8.24 -13.59 24.92
N GLN A 20 7.29 -12.68 25.07
CA GLN A 20 5.85 -12.97 24.97
C GLN A 20 5.45 -13.30 23.54
N ILE A 21 6.00 -12.60 22.54
CA ILE A 21 5.84 -12.97 21.12
C ILE A 21 6.39 -14.37 20.88
N TRP A 22 7.59 -14.65 21.38
CA TRP A 22 8.18 -15.98 21.30
C TRP A 22 7.29 -17.04 21.98
N ARG A 23 6.73 -16.76 23.15
CA ARG A 23 5.79 -17.66 23.85
C ARG A 23 4.48 -17.84 23.09
N ASN A 24 3.91 -16.79 22.51
CA ASN A 24 2.66 -16.85 21.74
C ASN A 24 2.87 -17.63 20.43
N LEU A 25 3.98 -17.40 19.72
CA LEU A 25 4.35 -18.15 18.52
C LEU A 25 4.68 -19.62 18.85
N ALA A 26 5.39 -19.87 19.96
CA ALA A 26 5.67 -21.23 20.43
C ALA A 26 4.42 -21.94 20.95
N GLY A 27 3.44 -21.25 21.55
CA GLY A 27 2.17 -21.84 21.97
C GLY A 27 1.20 -22.10 20.80
N ALA A 28 1.30 -21.33 19.70
CA ALA A 28 0.62 -21.64 18.45
C ALA A 28 1.17 -22.91 17.77
N LYS A 29 2.41 -23.32 18.07
CA LYS A 29 3.04 -24.58 17.63
C LYS A 29 2.28 -25.83 18.10
N GLU A 30 1.66 -25.77 19.28
CA GLU A 30 0.93 -26.90 19.87
C GLU A 30 -0.51 -27.00 19.38
N ARG A 31 -1.10 -25.87 18.97
CA ARG A 31 -2.46 -25.79 18.44
C ARG A 31 -2.42 -25.81 16.92
N GLY A 32 -2.32 -27.01 16.33
CA GLY A 32 -2.18 -27.23 14.87
C GLY A 32 -3.18 -26.51 13.95
N SER A 33 -4.29 -25.94 14.46
CA SER A 33 -5.22 -25.11 13.69
C SER A 33 -4.68 -23.71 13.37
N GLY A 34 -3.92 -23.08 14.28
CA GLY A 34 -3.42 -21.71 14.11
C GLY A 34 -2.43 -21.59 12.95
N LYS A 35 -1.67 -22.65 12.67
CA LYS A 35 -0.72 -22.70 11.55
C LYS A 35 -1.41 -22.74 10.19
N LYS A 36 -2.53 -23.48 10.07
CA LYS A 36 -3.32 -23.51 8.83
C LYS A 36 -3.95 -22.14 8.57
N VAL A 37 -4.50 -21.50 9.60
CA VAL A 37 -5.06 -20.15 9.51
C VAL A 37 -4.01 -19.13 9.09
N LEU A 38 -2.82 -19.13 9.71
CA LEU A 38 -1.74 -18.21 9.37
C LEU A 38 -1.20 -18.43 7.95
N ASN A 39 -0.99 -19.68 7.55
CA ASN A 39 -0.57 -20.02 6.19
C ASN A 39 -1.62 -19.56 5.17
N ASN A 40 -2.90 -19.86 5.40
CA ASN A 40 -3.99 -19.43 4.51
C ASN A 40 -4.12 -17.91 4.45
N ALA A 41 -3.96 -17.22 5.58
CA ALA A 41 -3.94 -15.76 5.63
C ALA A 41 -2.79 -15.21 4.77
N VAL A 42 -1.55 -15.67 4.97
CA VAL A 42 -0.38 -15.17 4.21
C VAL A 42 -0.48 -15.54 2.73
N LEU A 43 -0.98 -16.72 2.39
CA LEU A 43 -1.27 -17.12 1.00
C LEU A 43 -2.33 -16.22 0.37
N SER A 44 -3.41 -15.92 1.09
CA SER A 44 -4.43 -14.97 0.65
C SER A 44 -3.85 -13.58 0.44
N TYR A 45 -3.03 -13.07 1.38
CA TYR A 45 -2.40 -11.76 1.25
C TYR A 45 -1.42 -11.68 0.08
N THR A 46 -0.59 -12.70 -0.10
CA THR A 46 0.39 -12.73 -1.20
C THR A 46 -0.31 -12.88 -2.55
N SER A 47 -1.40 -13.65 -2.63
CA SER A 47 -2.24 -13.75 -3.83
C SER A 47 -2.93 -12.42 -4.15
N THR A 48 -3.57 -11.79 -3.16
CA THR A 48 -4.25 -10.50 -3.30
C THR A 48 -3.27 -9.39 -3.67
N ALA A 49 -2.08 -9.38 -3.06
CA ALA A 49 -1.01 -8.45 -3.40
C ALA A 49 -0.51 -8.67 -4.83
N LYS A 50 -0.36 -9.92 -5.29
CA LYS A 50 -0.02 -10.24 -6.68
C LYS A 50 -1.10 -9.77 -7.65
N GLN A 51 -2.38 -10.01 -7.34
CA GLN A 51 -3.51 -9.53 -8.16
C GLN A 51 -3.56 -8.00 -8.21
N GLN A 52 -3.41 -7.30 -7.09
CA GLN A 52 -3.40 -5.84 -7.07
C GLN A 52 -2.17 -5.26 -7.80
N VAL A 53 -0.98 -5.85 -7.62
CA VAL A 53 0.24 -5.41 -8.33
C VAL A 53 0.10 -5.66 -9.83
N LEU A 54 -0.46 -6.79 -10.25
CA LEU A 54 -0.75 -7.08 -11.65
C LEU A 54 -1.78 -6.08 -12.21
N CYS A 55 -2.88 -5.80 -11.50
CA CYS A 55 -3.83 -4.76 -11.91
C CYS A 55 -3.19 -3.36 -12.00
N THR A 56 -2.24 -3.01 -11.13
CA THR A 56 -1.49 -1.74 -11.25
C THR A 56 -0.45 -1.73 -12.36
N ARG A 57 -0.01 -2.91 -12.85
CA ARG A 57 1.04 -3.04 -13.88
C ARG A 57 0.47 -3.32 -15.28
N SER A 58 -0.75 -3.84 -15.37
CA SER A 58 -1.52 -4.00 -16.62
C SER A 58 -2.62 -2.95 -16.80
N GLY A 59 -2.78 -2.02 -15.85
CA GLY A 59 -3.85 -1.03 -15.81
C GLY A 59 -3.34 0.33 -15.35
N GLY A 60 -2.38 0.90 -16.07
CA GLY A 60 -2.17 2.34 -16.02
C GLY A 60 -3.28 3.02 -16.82
N GLU A 61 -4.45 3.24 -16.20
CA GLU A 61 -5.37 4.38 -16.46
C GLU A 61 -6.81 4.21 -15.93
N GLU A 62 -7.24 3.06 -15.43
CA GLU A 62 -8.67 2.88 -15.09
C GLU A 62 -8.96 2.91 -13.59
N ASN A 63 -8.89 4.10 -12.97
CA ASN A 63 -9.89 4.50 -11.97
C ASN A 63 -9.93 6.02 -11.73
N TRP A 64 -10.26 6.77 -12.78
CA TRP A 64 -10.93 8.09 -12.67
C TRP A 64 -12.29 8.06 -13.35
N GLY A 65 -13.04 6.97 -13.13
CA GLY A 65 -14.40 6.77 -13.63
C GLY A 65 -15.43 7.63 -12.92
N VAL A 66 -15.30 8.96 -12.96
CA VAL A 66 -16.38 9.92 -12.67
C VAL A 66 -16.28 11.07 -13.68
N LEU A 67 -16.45 10.77 -14.97
CA LEU A 67 -16.70 11.77 -16.02
C LEU A 67 -17.31 11.14 -17.29
N ARG A 68 -18.31 10.27 -17.13
CA ARG A 68 -19.23 9.91 -18.21
C ARG A 68 -20.66 10.02 -17.71
N HIS A 69 -21.16 11.25 -17.62
CA HIS A 69 -22.58 11.60 -17.76
C HIS A 69 -22.72 13.13 -17.68
N ARG A 70 -22.53 13.82 -18.81
CA ARG A 70 -23.18 15.12 -19.05
C ARG A 70 -23.18 15.50 -20.54
N ALA A 71 -23.85 14.70 -21.35
CA ALA A 71 -24.55 15.24 -22.52
C ALA A 71 -25.99 15.58 -22.08
N LYS A 72 -26.50 16.73 -22.54
CA LYS A 72 -27.85 17.31 -22.36
C LYS A 72 -28.01 18.35 -21.23
N ARG A 73 -27.86 19.61 -21.66
CA ARG A 73 -28.44 20.91 -21.24
C ARG A 73 -27.37 21.95 -21.63
N GLY A 74 -27.49 22.84 -22.62
CA GLY A 74 -28.61 23.44 -23.34
C GLY A 74 -28.25 24.93 -23.51
N HIS A 75 -28.15 25.39 -24.75
CA HIS A 75 -28.05 26.77 -25.26
C HIS A 75 -26.74 27.59 -25.13
N GLY A 76 -26.26 28.05 -26.30
CA GLY A 76 -25.47 29.27 -26.43
C GLY A 76 -24.41 29.24 -27.54
N ALA A 77 -24.76 29.79 -28.71
CA ALA A 77 -23.89 30.22 -29.81
C ALA A 77 -23.06 29.15 -30.57
N ALA A 78 -23.43 28.96 -31.84
CA ALA A 78 -22.63 28.25 -32.83
C ALA A 78 -21.38 29.07 -33.18
N ALA A 79 -20.23 28.69 -32.63
CA ALA A 79 -18.94 28.97 -33.24
C ALA A 79 -18.61 27.79 -34.14
N SER A 80 -18.50 28.05 -35.44
CA SER A 80 -18.02 27.10 -36.44
C SER A 80 -16.69 26.50 -36.02
N ALA A 81 -16.67 25.19 -35.75
CA ALA A 81 -15.45 24.45 -35.50
C ALA A 81 -14.54 24.52 -36.74
N PRO A 82 -13.23 24.78 -36.60
CA PRO A 82 -12.32 24.69 -37.72
C PRO A 82 -12.26 23.23 -38.18
N THR A 83 -12.55 23.02 -39.47
CA THR A 83 -12.42 21.73 -40.16
C THR A 83 -11.06 21.13 -39.85
N GLU A 84 -11.02 19.97 -39.19
CA GLU A 84 -9.78 19.23 -38.98
C GLU A 84 -9.11 18.97 -40.34
N PRO A 85 -7.84 19.35 -40.56
CA PRO A 85 -7.12 18.91 -41.73
C PRO A 85 -6.91 17.39 -41.59
N SER A 86 -7.64 16.59 -42.36
CA SER A 86 -7.45 15.14 -42.36
C SER A 86 -6.03 14.83 -42.85
N LEU A 87 -5.17 14.41 -41.94
CA LEU A 87 -3.81 13.90 -42.17
C LEU A 87 -3.78 12.55 -42.92
N ALA A 88 -4.85 12.20 -43.63
CA ALA A 88 -5.02 10.92 -44.32
C ALA A 88 -4.16 10.78 -45.58
N ALA A 89 -3.43 11.81 -46.00
CA ALA A 89 -2.46 11.72 -47.08
C ALA A 89 -1.05 11.54 -46.49
N VAL A 90 -0.76 10.36 -45.97
CA VAL A 90 0.64 9.91 -45.87
C VAL A 90 1.11 9.76 -47.31
N VAL A 91 1.86 10.74 -47.79
CA VAL A 91 2.39 10.75 -49.16
C VAL A 91 3.20 9.47 -49.35
N ASP A 92 2.80 8.63 -50.31
CA ASP A 92 3.53 7.43 -50.65
C ASP A 92 4.88 7.83 -51.25
N ILE A 93 5.95 7.64 -50.46
CA ILE A 93 7.30 8.06 -50.81
C ILE A 93 7.76 7.35 -52.09
N SER A 94 7.18 6.19 -52.41
CA SER A 94 7.54 5.41 -53.60
C SER A 94 7.06 6.02 -54.92
N SER A 95 6.17 7.02 -54.90
CA SER A 95 5.70 7.73 -56.10
C SER A 95 6.42 9.06 -56.37
N LEU A 96 7.40 9.45 -55.54
CA LEU A 96 8.17 10.68 -55.74
C LEU A 96 9.26 10.43 -56.79
N THR A 97 9.06 10.95 -58.00
CA THR A 97 9.97 10.69 -59.14
C THR A 97 10.92 11.84 -59.41
N THR A 98 10.63 13.04 -58.92
CA THR A 98 11.44 14.25 -59.16
C THR A 98 11.88 14.93 -57.87
N VAL A 99 12.96 15.72 -57.96
CA VAL A 99 13.49 16.50 -56.83
C VAL A 99 12.49 17.59 -56.43
N GLU A 100 11.81 18.17 -57.42
CA GLU A 100 10.76 19.17 -57.26
C GLU A 100 9.61 18.63 -56.41
N ASP A 101 9.13 17.41 -56.67
CA ASP A 101 8.07 16.76 -55.88
C ASP A 101 8.48 16.60 -54.41
N CYS A 102 9.74 16.21 -54.17
CA CYS A 102 10.27 16.06 -52.82
C CYS A 102 10.32 17.42 -52.09
N THR A 103 10.71 18.50 -52.77
CA THR A 103 10.75 19.83 -52.16
C THR A 103 9.36 20.32 -51.77
N GLU A 104 8.33 20.03 -52.57
CA GLU A 104 6.97 20.48 -52.27
C GLU A 104 6.36 19.69 -51.10
N VAL A 105 6.60 18.38 -51.04
CA VAL A 105 6.21 17.55 -49.88
C VAL A 105 6.87 18.03 -48.59
N VAL A 106 8.16 18.39 -48.63
CA VAL A 106 8.85 18.93 -47.45
C VAL A 106 8.23 20.25 -46.99
N LYS A 107 7.88 21.16 -47.91
CA LYS A 107 7.18 22.41 -47.54
C LYS A 107 5.82 22.13 -46.90
N HIS A 108 5.04 21.21 -47.48
CA HIS A 108 3.74 20.82 -46.91
C HIS A 108 3.88 20.22 -45.51
N LEU A 109 4.85 19.34 -45.29
CA LEU A 109 5.14 18.76 -43.98
C LEU A 109 5.60 19.82 -42.97
N GLN A 110 6.46 20.75 -43.37
CA GLN A 110 6.90 21.86 -42.52
C GLN A 110 5.73 22.75 -42.07
N LEU A 111 4.81 23.05 -43.00
CA LEU A 111 3.59 23.79 -42.68
C LEU A 111 2.68 23.01 -41.72
N ALA A 112 2.48 21.71 -41.97
CA ALA A 112 1.68 20.84 -41.10
C ALA A 112 2.26 20.75 -39.68
N VAL A 113 3.58 20.57 -39.56
CA VAL A 113 4.29 20.59 -38.26
C VAL A 113 4.11 21.94 -37.56
N GLY A 114 4.19 23.04 -38.31
CA GLY A 114 3.94 24.38 -37.76
C GLY A 114 2.53 24.55 -37.21
N LEU A 115 1.51 24.04 -37.91
CA LEU A 115 0.11 24.07 -37.47
C LEU A 115 -0.11 23.19 -36.23
N LEU A 116 0.43 21.97 -36.22
CA LEU A 116 0.32 21.05 -35.08
C LEU A 116 0.96 21.63 -33.82
N LYS A 117 2.13 22.28 -33.94
CA LYS A 117 2.77 22.95 -32.79
C LYS A 117 1.89 24.04 -32.20
N ARG A 118 1.27 24.89 -33.02
CA ARG A 118 0.33 25.92 -32.54
C ARG A 118 -0.90 25.31 -31.88
N GLN A 119 -1.39 24.18 -32.40
CA GLN A 119 -2.53 23.48 -31.80
C GLN A 119 -2.17 22.88 -30.43
N ILE A 120 -0.97 22.30 -30.29
CA ILE A 120 -0.46 21.81 -29.01
C ILE A 120 -0.35 22.98 -28.00
N GLU A 121 0.27 24.09 -28.39
CA GLU A 121 0.38 25.28 -27.52
C GLU A 121 -1.00 25.83 -27.12
N GLY A 122 -1.95 25.86 -28.06
CA GLY A 122 -3.34 26.25 -27.79
C GLY A 122 -4.04 25.34 -26.79
N LEU A 123 -3.92 24.01 -26.97
CA LEU A 123 -4.50 23.02 -26.06
C LEU A 123 -3.82 23.00 -24.69
N GLU A 124 -2.52 23.26 -24.62
CA GLU A 124 -1.78 23.42 -23.37
C GLU A 124 -2.24 24.67 -22.63
N HIS A 125 -2.41 25.79 -23.33
CA HIS A 125 -2.95 27.02 -22.76
C HIS A 125 -4.38 26.81 -22.24
N GLU A 126 -5.24 26.16 -23.03
CA GLU A 126 -6.59 25.81 -22.60
C GLU A 126 -6.56 24.87 -21.38
N ASN A 127 -5.68 23.87 -21.35
CA ASN A 127 -5.50 23.01 -20.18
C ASN A 127 -5.06 23.80 -18.96
N ILE A 128 -4.15 24.76 -19.10
CA ILE A 128 -3.71 25.64 -18.01
C ILE A 128 -4.90 26.47 -17.51
N VAL A 129 -5.64 27.11 -18.42
CA VAL A 129 -6.83 27.91 -18.10
C VAL A 129 -7.93 27.07 -17.44
N LEU A 130 -8.15 25.84 -17.91
CA LEU A 130 -9.11 24.92 -17.30
C LEU A 130 -8.64 24.44 -15.93
N ARG A 131 -7.33 24.22 -15.73
CA ARG A 131 -6.76 23.86 -14.43
C ARG A 131 -6.79 25.02 -13.43
N THR A 132 -6.60 26.26 -13.88
CA THR A 132 -6.68 27.46 -13.03
C THR A 132 -8.13 27.83 -12.72
N ASN A 133 -9.05 27.67 -13.68
CA ASN A 133 -10.48 27.94 -13.52
C ASN A 133 -11.29 26.77 -12.99
N GLN A 134 -10.70 25.58 -12.85
CA GLN A 134 -11.23 24.58 -11.94
C GLN A 134 -11.24 25.23 -10.57
N LYS A 135 -12.42 25.75 -10.16
CA LYS A 135 -12.72 26.04 -8.76
C LYS A 135 -12.16 24.85 -8.02
N LYS A 136 -11.13 25.06 -7.18
CA LYS A 136 -10.69 24.06 -6.20
C LYS A 136 -11.99 23.57 -5.61
N ARG A 137 -12.43 22.36 -5.99
CA ARG A 137 -13.71 21.86 -5.51
C ARG A 137 -13.48 21.84 -4.03
N SER A 138 -14.12 22.78 -3.34
CA SER A 138 -14.30 22.70 -1.92
C SER A 138 -15.10 21.41 -1.77
N VAL A 139 -14.40 20.30 -1.57
CA VAL A 139 -14.96 18.99 -1.21
C VAL A 139 -15.74 19.10 0.12
N CYS A 140 -15.79 20.30 0.70
CA CYS A 140 -16.45 20.67 1.94
C CYS A 140 -17.98 20.78 1.86
N GLN A 141 -18.62 20.74 0.68
CA GLN A 141 -20.02 21.15 0.59
C GLN A 141 -21.08 20.14 1.06
N ASN A 142 -20.68 18.98 1.58
CA ASN A 142 -21.57 18.12 2.37
C ASN A 142 -20.78 17.24 3.34
N ILE A 143 -19.81 17.86 4.04
CA ILE A 143 -19.08 17.16 5.09
C ILE A 143 -20.06 16.83 6.22
N SER A 144 -20.21 15.54 6.50
CA SER A 144 -21.06 15.10 7.60
C SER A 144 -20.41 15.54 8.91
N VAL A 145 -21.05 16.47 9.62
CA VAL A 145 -20.58 16.98 10.93
C VAL A 145 -20.23 15.82 11.88
N LYS A 146 -21.01 14.73 11.82
CA LYS A 146 -20.77 13.51 12.61
C LYS A 146 -19.46 12.81 12.25
N VAL A 147 -19.10 12.73 10.97
CA VAL A 147 -17.83 12.10 10.55
C VAL A 147 -16.64 12.96 10.94
N THR A 148 -16.75 14.28 10.77
CA THR A 148 -15.67 15.22 11.14
C THR A 148 -15.38 15.22 12.62
N ALA A 149 -16.41 15.10 13.46
CA ALA A 149 -16.25 15.00 14.92
C ALA A 149 -15.37 13.80 15.34
N HIS A 150 -15.28 12.75 14.51
CA HIS A 150 -14.50 11.55 14.77
C HIS A 150 -13.30 11.38 13.82
N GLU A 151 -12.90 12.42 13.09
CA GLU A 151 -11.88 12.29 12.03
C GLU A 151 -10.56 11.67 12.51
N THR A 152 -10.01 12.17 13.62
CA THR A 152 -8.76 11.67 14.20
C THR A 152 -8.86 10.20 14.59
N GLU A 153 -9.99 9.80 15.16
CA GLU A 153 -10.23 8.42 15.59
C GLU A 153 -10.39 7.48 14.38
N ILE A 154 -11.12 7.90 13.35
CA ILE A 154 -11.28 7.14 12.10
C ILE A 154 -9.94 6.90 11.43
N LYS A 155 -9.10 7.95 11.35
CA LYS A 155 -7.73 7.84 10.81
C LYS A 155 -6.90 6.86 11.63
N ARG A 156 -6.93 6.96 12.97
CA ARG A 156 -6.23 6.05 13.88
C ARG A 156 -6.66 4.59 13.69
N LEU A 157 -7.97 4.36 13.59
CA LEU A 157 -8.54 3.03 13.35
C LEU A 157 -8.13 2.47 11.99
N GLY A 158 -8.10 3.30 10.94
CA GLY A 158 -7.63 2.91 9.60
C GLY A 158 -6.17 2.46 9.60
N CYS A 159 -5.28 3.24 10.24
CA CYS A 159 -3.88 2.85 10.42
C CYS A 159 -3.75 1.53 11.20
N SER A 160 -4.46 1.41 12.32
CA SER A 160 -4.43 0.21 13.17
C SER A 160 -4.96 -1.02 12.44
N PHE A 161 -6.06 -0.90 11.68
CA PHE A 161 -6.67 -2.01 10.97
C PHE A 161 -5.72 -2.58 9.91
N VAL A 162 -5.12 -1.69 9.12
CA VAL A 162 -4.15 -2.07 8.10
C VAL A 162 -2.87 -2.62 8.72
N GLY A 163 -2.45 -2.07 9.86
CA GLY A 163 -1.29 -2.52 10.61
C GLY A 163 -1.48 -3.88 11.29
N THR A 164 -2.69 -4.22 11.75
CA THR A 164 -2.89 -5.36 12.67
C THR A 164 -3.87 -6.41 12.15
N ARG A 165 -4.81 -6.06 11.29
CA ARG A 165 -5.85 -6.98 10.78
C ARG A 165 -5.59 -7.28 9.32
N LYS A 166 -6.13 -6.49 8.40
CA LYS A 166 -6.08 -6.73 6.95
C LYS A 166 -5.41 -5.58 6.22
N MET A 167 -4.22 -5.83 5.67
CA MET A 167 -3.49 -4.81 4.89
C MET A 167 -4.19 -4.49 3.57
N PHE A 168 -4.67 -5.53 2.86
CA PHE A 168 -5.31 -5.39 1.56
C PHE A 168 -6.76 -5.85 1.69
N PHE A 169 -7.68 -4.95 1.35
CA PHE A 169 -9.11 -5.26 1.28
C PHE A 169 -9.80 -4.30 0.32
N HIS A 170 -10.96 -4.69 -0.21
CA HIS A 170 -11.77 -3.81 -1.06
C HIS A 170 -12.46 -2.75 -0.21
N HIS A 171 -12.28 -1.48 -0.56
CA HIS A 171 -12.85 -0.38 0.24
C HIS A 171 -14.39 -0.39 0.27
N GLU A 172 -15.05 -1.05 -0.70
CA GLU A 172 -16.51 -1.22 -0.70
C GLU A 172 -17.02 -2.10 0.45
N LEU A 173 -16.14 -2.91 1.07
CA LEU A 173 -16.52 -3.74 2.21
C LEU A 173 -16.94 -2.93 3.44
N LEU A 174 -16.48 -1.68 3.57
CA LEU A 174 -16.93 -0.74 4.62
C LEU A 174 -18.39 -0.31 4.46
N LEU A 175 -18.99 -0.51 3.28
CA LEU A 175 -20.39 -0.18 3.00
C LEU A 175 -21.32 -1.38 3.25
N ARG A 176 -20.78 -2.57 3.49
CA ARG A 176 -21.57 -3.77 3.75
C ARG A 176 -22.09 -3.79 5.19
N VAL A 177 -23.24 -4.44 5.37
CA VAL A 177 -23.83 -4.70 6.69
C VAL A 177 -23.01 -5.77 7.41
N GLN A 178 -22.99 -5.71 8.75
CA GLN A 178 -22.32 -6.71 9.59
C GLN A 178 -22.84 -8.12 9.27
N PRO A 179 -21.95 -9.06 8.93
CA PRO A 179 -22.35 -10.45 8.73
C PRO A 179 -22.66 -11.11 10.07
N SER A 180 -23.37 -12.23 10.04
CA SER A 180 -23.59 -13.08 11.23
C SER A 180 -22.37 -13.91 11.60
N SER A 181 -21.40 -14.06 10.70
CA SER A 181 -20.17 -14.82 10.93
C SER A 181 -19.22 -14.11 11.89
N ALA A 182 -18.52 -14.88 12.71
CA ALA A 182 -17.43 -14.36 13.52
C ALA A 182 -16.21 -14.00 12.63
N SER A 183 -15.41 -13.04 13.08
CA SER A 183 -14.18 -12.60 12.39
C SER A 183 -13.08 -13.66 12.38
N ASP A 184 -13.05 -14.53 13.39
CA ASP A 184 -12.06 -15.58 13.58
C ASP A 184 -12.47 -16.95 13.01
N ASP A 185 -13.61 -17.02 12.31
CA ASP A 185 -14.11 -18.25 11.70
C ASP A 185 -13.09 -18.78 10.65
N PRO A 186 -12.49 -19.97 10.84
CA PRO A 186 -11.56 -20.55 9.88
C PRO A 186 -12.17 -20.77 8.48
N LEU A 187 -13.49 -20.90 8.39
CA LEU A 187 -14.20 -21.08 7.12
C LEU A 187 -14.13 -19.83 6.24
N CYS A 188 -13.77 -18.67 6.78
CA CYS A 188 -13.58 -17.45 5.98
C CYS A 188 -12.49 -17.62 4.91
N TYR A 189 -11.59 -18.60 5.00
CA TYR A 189 -10.57 -18.87 3.99
C TYR A 189 -10.96 -19.93 2.95
N SER A 190 -12.17 -20.48 3.01
CA SER A 190 -12.61 -21.56 2.11
C SER A 190 -13.06 -21.07 0.74
N SER A 191 -13.58 -19.85 0.63
CA SER A 191 -13.95 -19.20 -0.64
C SER A 191 -13.63 -17.70 -0.62
N PRO A 192 -13.52 -17.04 -1.79
CA PRO A 192 -13.35 -15.59 -1.87
C PRO A 192 -14.49 -14.79 -1.22
N GLU A 193 -15.72 -15.29 -1.31
CA GLU A 193 -16.91 -14.63 -0.76
C GLU A 193 -16.90 -14.68 0.76
N LEU A 194 -16.63 -15.86 1.34
CA LEU A 194 -16.49 -16.03 2.77
C LEU A 194 -15.29 -15.25 3.33
N MET A 195 -14.26 -15.03 2.52
CA MET A 195 -13.14 -14.17 2.89
C MET A 195 -13.56 -12.71 2.98
N GLN A 196 -14.35 -12.23 2.03
CA GLN A 196 -14.92 -10.88 2.11
C GLN A 196 -15.83 -10.72 3.33
N GLU A 197 -16.65 -11.72 3.64
CA GLU A 197 -17.48 -11.71 4.86
C GLU A 197 -16.63 -11.67 6.13
N GLY A 198 -15.58 -12.50 6.22
CA GLY A 198 -14.63 -12.45 7.32
C GLY A 198 -13.96 -11.08 7.47
N ILE A 199 -13.62 -10.40 6.36
CA ILE A 199 -13.08 -9.02 6.40
C ILE A 199 -14.13 -8.03 6.91
N VAL A 200 -15.40 -8.15 6.50
CA VAL A 200 -16.47 -7.28 7.03
C VAL A 200 -16.66 -7.53 8.53
N ALA A 201 -16.65 -8.79 8.98
CA ALA A 201 -16.71 -9.13 10.41
C ALA A 201 -15.55 -8.49 11.19
N ASP A 202 -14.31 -8.60 10.68
CA ASP A 202 -13.12 -7.95 11.25
C ASP A 202 -13.27 -6.42 11.33
N LEU A 203 -13.86 -5.78 10.31
CA LEU A 203 -14.09 -4.33 10.32
C LEU A 203 -15.07 -3.91 11.43
N TYR A 204 -16.16 -4.65 11.61
CA TYR A 204 -17.15 -4.37 12.65
C TYR A 204 -16.64 -4.68 14.07
N GLU A 205 -15.77 -5.68 14.23
CA GLU A 205 -15.09 -5.96 15.51
C GLU A 205 -14.07 -4.84 15.85
N HIS A 206 -13.30 -4.39 14.85
CA HIS A 206 -12.24 -3.41 15.04
C HIS A 206 -12.76 -1.99 15.24
N ILE A 207 -13.83 -1.62 14.54
CA ILE A 207 -14.43 -0.28 14.62
C ILE A 207 -15.41 -0.26 15.80
N PRO A 208 -15.31 0.70 16.74
CA PRO A 208 -16.22 0.78 17.88
C PRO A 208 -17.70 0.91 17.43
N PRO A 209 -18.65 0.28 18.14
CA PRO A 209 -20.08 0.32 17.77
C PRO A 209 -20.67 1.71 17.59
N ALA A 210 -20.19 2.69 18.36
CA ALA A 210 -20.61 4.09 18.24
C ALA A 210 -20.38 4.68 16.82
N LEU A 211 -19.40 4.16 16.08
CA LEU A 211 -19.06 4.61 14.74
C LEU A 211 -19.72 3.78 13.62
N HIS A 212 -20.34 2.64 13.92
CA HIS A 212 -20.96 1.77 12.90
C HIS A 212 -22.03 2.51 12.10
N THR A 213 -22.79 3.40 12.73
CA THR A 213 -23.85 4.19 12.07
C THR A 213 -23.33 5.16 11.02
N ILE A 214 -22.05 5.56 11.11
CA ILE A 214 -21.40 6.47 10.16
C ILE A 214 -20.39 5.76 9.25
N MET A 215 -20.11 4.47 9.49
CA MET A 215 -19.14 3.68 8.73
C MET A 215 -19.49 3.57 7.25
N SER A 216 -20.79 3.44 6.93
CA SER A 216 -21.30 3.39 5.55
C SER A 216 -21.24 4.72 4.80
N ARG A 217 -20.78 5.80 5.43
CA ARG A 217 -20.65 7.11 4.78
C ARG A 217 -19.40 7.15 3.90
N PRO A 218 -19.47 7.69 2.67
CA PRO A 218 -18.30 7.79 1.78
C PRO A 218 -17.11 8.52 2.40
N GLN A 219 -17.36 9.54 3.23
CA GLN A 219 -16.32 10.30 3.93
C GLN A 219 -15.58 9.45 4.97
N PHE A 220 -16.30 8.59 5.73
CA PHE A 220 -15.67 7.65 6.67
C PHE A 220 -14.72 6.72 5.92
N LYS A 221 -15.22 6.08 4.86
CA LYS A 221 -14.45 5.20 3.98
C LYS A 221 -13.19 5.88 3.47
N HIS A 222 -13.31 7.11 2.96
CA HIS A 222 -12.16 7.86 2.45
C HIS A 222 -11.12 8.12 3.55
N LEU A 223 -11.53 8.63 4.71
CA LEU A 223 -10.62 8.92 5.83
C LEU A 223 -9.91 7.67 6.34
N PHE A 224 -10.67 6.58 6.53
CA PHE A 224 -10.16 5.30 7.03
C PHE A 224 -9.13 4.70 6.06
N CYS A 225 -9.50 4.54 4.79
CA CYS A 225 -8.64 3.92 3.78
C CYS A 225 -7.42 4.80 3.45
N ALA A 226 -7.60 6.13 3.33
CA ALA A 226 -6.48 7.04 3.03
C ALA A 226 -5.46 7.07 4.17
N ALA A 227 -5.92 7.04 5.43
CA ALA A 227 -5.01 6.96 6.59
C ALA A 227 -4.22 5.65 6.60
N GLY A 228 -4.90 4.51 6.41
CA GLY A 228 -4.25 3.20 6.34
C GLY A 228 -3.20 3.11 5.22
N ALA A 229 -3.54 3.58 4.01
CA ALA A 229 -2.62 3.61 2.87
C ALA A 229 -1.43 4.54 3.10
N SER A 230 -1.67 5.74 3.63
CA SER A 230 -0.61 6.71 3.97
C SER A 230 0.35 6.16 5.02
N TRP A 231 -0.20 5.47 6.04
CA TRP A 231 0.61 4.81 7.06
C TRP A 231 1.49 3.69 6.45
N LEU A 232 0.92 2.81 5.62
CA LEU A 232 1.69 1.76 4.94
C LEU A 232 2.84 2.32 4.12
N PHE A 233 2.59 3.37 3.34
CA PHE A 233 3.62 3.98 2.50
C PHE A 233 4.76 4.55 3.35
N SER A 234 4.40 5.29 4.41
CA SER A 234 5.35 5.86 5.36
C SER A 234 6.17 4.77 6.05
N GLU A 235 5.52 3.70 6.49
CA GLU A 235 6.19 2.60 7.19
C GLU A 235 7.09 1.80 6.24
N THR A 236 6.66 1.58 5.00
CA THR A 236 7.48 0.98 3.94
C THR A 236 8.78 1.74 3.76
N HIS A 237 8.70 3.07 3.69
CA HIS A 237 9.89 3.90 3.52
C HIS A 237 10.83 3.79 4.73
N LYS A 238 10.29 3.89 5.95
CA LYS A 238 11.09 3.77 7.18
C LYS A 238 11.81 2.42 7.28
N LEU A 239 11.09 1.33 7.04
CA LEU A 239 11.65 -0.02 7.16
C LEU A 239 12.71 -0.30 6.11
N ARG A 240 12.55 0.23 4.90
CA ARG A 240 13.56 0.13 3.85
C ARG A 240 14.87 0.78 4.29
N CYS A 241 14.81 1.96 4.92
CA CYS A 241 15.99 2.61 5.49
C CYS A 241 16.66 1.80 6.62
N LEU A 242 15.98 0.80 7.18
CA LEU A 242 16.50 -0.10 8.21
C LEU A 242 16.93 -1.46 7.65
N GLY A 243 16.83 -1.67 6.34
CA GLY A 243 17.02 -2.99 5.72
C GLY A 243 18.34 -3.66 6.09
N SER A 244 19.46 -2.92 6.04
CA SER A 244 20.77 -3.47 6.42
C SER A 244 20.83 -3.96 7.86
N ILE A 245 20.17 -3.26 8.79
CA ILE A 245 20.12 -3.60 10.22
C ILE A 245 19.17 -4.77 10.46
N VAL A 246 17.99 -4.73 9.83
CA VAL A 246 16.95 -5.76 9.95
C VAL A 246 17.47 -7.12 9.51
N PHE A 247 18.13 -7.16 8.36
CA PHE A 247 18.62 -8.38 7.74
C PHE A 247 20.09 -8.69 8.09
N GLU A 248 20.72 -7.92 8.99
CA GLU A 248 22.12 -8.11 9.41
C GLU A 248 23.10 -8.17 8.22
N LEU A 249 22.90 -7.28 7.25
CA LEU A 249 23.71 -7.19 6.05
C LEU A 249 24.84 -6.17 6.25
N GLU A 250 25.81 -6.51 7.11
CA GLU A 250 26.92 -5.61 7.46
C GLU A 250 27.72 -5.13 6.24
N SER A 251 27.80 -5.98 5.21
CA SER A 251 28.51 -5.68 3.96
C SER A 251 27.70 -4.87 2.94
N VAL A 252 26.40 -4.64 3.17
CA VAL A 252 25.51 -3.94 2.22
C VAL A 252 25.31 -2.49 2.68
N PRO A 253 25.81 -1.49 1.93
CA PRO A 253 25.67 -0.10 2.31
C PRO A 253 24.19 0.32 2.41
N PRO A 254 23.82 1.22 3.34
CA PRO A 254 22.46 1.76 3.43
C PRO A 254 21.94 2.40 2.12
N ALA A 255 22.85 2.91 1.28
CA ALA A 255 22.50 3.49 -0.02
C ALA A 255 21.82 2.48 -0.97
N THR A 256 22.09 1.18 -0.81
CA THR A 256 21.45 0.09 -1.57
C THR A 256 19.92 0.08 -1.43
N PHE A 257 19.44 0.62 -0.30
CA PHE A 257 18.03 0.68 0.04
C PHE A 257 17.33 1.95 -0.48
N GLN A 258 18.03 2.81 -1.22
CA GLN A 258 17.40 3.96 -1.87
C GLN A 258 16.44 3.52 -2.99
N ARG A 259 15.51 4.40 -3.38
CA ARG A 259 14.42 4.08 -4.32
C ARG A 259 14.96 3.67 -5.70
N ASP A 260 16.02 4.32 -6.15
CA ASP A 260 16.48 4.26 -7.54
C ASP A 260 17.70 3.32 -7.71
N PHE A 261 18.08 2.60 -6.65
CA PHE A 261 19.19 1.64 -6.68
C PHE A 261 18.75 0.30 -7.28
N ASP A 262 19.55 -0.27 -8.20
CA ASP A 262 19.29 -1.61 -8.74
C ASP A 262 19.68 -2.72 -7.75
N ARG A 263 18.73 -3.08 -6.88
CA ARG A 263 18.92 -4.13 -5.85
C ARG A 263 19.11 -5.52 -6.42
N LYS A 264 18.79 -5.75 -7.70
CA LYS A 264 19.02 -7.06 -8.35
C LYS A 264 20.51 -7.36 -8.50
N SER A 265 21.33 -6.31 -8.57
CA SER A 265 22.78 -6.43 -8.67
C SER A 265 23.47 -6.88 -7.38
N VAL A 266 22.76 -6.95 -6.24
CA VAL A 266 23.33 -7.28 -4.93
C VAL A 266 22.98 -8.73 -4.56
N PRO A 267 23.95 -9.67 -4.65
CA PRO A 267 23.69 -11.10 -4.42
C PRO A 267 23.11 -11.41 -3.04
N GLN A 268 23.52 -10.65 -2.01
CA GLN A 268 23.00 -10.82 -0.64
C GLN A 268 21.49 -10.55 -0.56
N LEU A 269 21.00 -9.51 -1.26
CA LEU A 269 19.56 -9.21 -1.32
C LEU A 269 18.80 -10.24 -2.15
N ALA A 270 19.40 -10.73 -3.24
CA ALA A 270 18.80 -11.82 -4.01
C ALA A 270 18.66 -13.10 -3.17
N GLY A 271 19.67 -13.43 -2.35
CA GLY A 271 19.66 -14.58 -1.45
C GLY A 271 18.62 -14.49 -0.33
N LEU A 272 18.19 -13.29 0.05
CA LEU A 272 17.06 -13.10 0.97
C LEU A 272 15.71 -13.45 0.32
N LEU A 273 15.60 -13.32 -1.00
CA LEU A 273 14.33 -13.39 -1.72
C LEU A 273 14.15 -14.68 -2.53
N LYS A 274 15.23 -15.35 -2.91
CA LYS A 274 15.21 -16.58 -3.70
C LYS A 274 16.05 -17.67 -3.06
N TRP A 275 15.53 -18.89 -3.08
CA TRP A 275 16.28 -20.09 -2.70
C TRP A 275 17.43 -20.39 -3.68
N ASP A 276 17.18 -20.11 -4.95
CA ASP A 276 18.17 -20.19 -6.03
C ASP A 276 18.17 -18.85 -6.77
N PRO A 277 19.30 -18.10 -6.81
CA PRO A 277 19.41 -16.84 -7.53
C PRO A 277 19.01 -16.93 -9.00
N ASN A 278 19.29 -18.07 -9.65
CA ASN A 278 19.06 -18.30 -11.07
C ASN A 278 17.61 -18.69 -11.40
N SER A 279 16.82 -19.05 -10.39
CA SER A 279 15.43 -19.43 -10.62
C SER A 279 14.61 -18.25 -11.14
N PRO A 280 13.86 -18.42 -12.24
CA PRO A 280 12.96 -17.38 -12.75
C PRO A 280 11.72 -17.20 -11.86
N SER A 281 11.41 -18.18 -11.01
CA SER A 281 10.22 -18.20 -10.17
C SER A 281 10.49 -17.60 -8.78
N TRP A 282 9.56 -16.78 -8.31
CA TRP A 282 9.60 -16.27 -6.94
C TRP A 282 8.93 -17.26 -6.00
N PRO A 283 9.62 -17.70 -4.93
CA PRO A 283 8.99 -18.56 -3.95
C PRO A 283 7.86 -17.83 -3.23
N THR A 284 6.81 -18.56 -2.90
CA THR A 284 5.70 -18.01 -2.09
C THR A 284 6.18 -17.51 -0.73
N PHE A 285 7.12 -18.25 -0.13
CA PHE A 285 7.80 -17.90 1.11
C PHE A 285 9.31 -17.80 0.83
N PRO A 286 9.89 -16.58 0.78
CA PRO A 286 11.31 -16.40 0.53
C PRO A 286 12.18 -16.79 1.73
N PRO A 287 13.49 -17.03 1.52
CA PRO A 287 14.45 -17.38 2.57
C PRO A 287 14.42 -16.44 3.78
N ALA A 288 14.20 -15.13 3.57
CA ALA A 288 14.11 -14.13 4.63
C ALA A 288 13.03 -14.39 5.70
N LEU A 289 12.04 -15.25 5.40
CA LEU A 289 11.00 -15.65 6.36
C LEU A 289 11.38 -16.83 7.25
N TYR A 290 12.55 -17.43 7.01
CA TYR A 290 13.04 -18.60 7.73
C TYR A 290 14.29 -18.25 8.54
N PRO A 291 14.47 -18.85 9.73
CA PRO A 291 15.73 -18.74 10.48
C PRO A 291 16.91 -19.21 9.63
N ASP A 292 18.01 -18.46 9.69
CA ASP A 292 19.27 -18.73 8.98
C ASP A 292 19.12 -18.91 7.46
N GLY A 293 18.01 -18.46 6.87
CA GLY A 293 17.70 -18.68 5.46
C GLY A 293 17.53 -20.15 5.09
N LYS A 294 17.17 -21.04 6.03
CA LYS A 294 17.01 -22.48 5.80
C LYS A 294 15.53 -22.88 5.81
N LYS A 295 15.07 -23.53 4.74
CA LYS A 295 13.66 -23.93 4.62
C LYS A 295 13.27 -24.96 5.68
N ASN A 296 12.51 -24.50 6.67
CA ASN A 296 11.86 -25.32 7.67
C ASN A 296 10.47 -24.75 7.95
N ASP A 297 9.44 -25.34 7.36
CA ASP A 297 8.07 -24.82 7.46
C ASP A 297 7.51 -24.86 8.89
N ARG A 298 8.17 -25.56 9.84
CA ARG A 298 7.84 -25.49 11.27
C ARG A 298 8.33 -24.21 11.94
N LEU A 299 9.31 -23.54 11.35
CA LEU A 299 9.91 -22.30 11.83
C LEU A 299 9.59 -21.10 10.91
N LEU A 300 8.67 -21.27 9.98
CA LEU A 300 8.17 -20.18 9.14
C LEU A 300 7.61 -19.06 10.03
N PHE A 301 8.00 -17.81 9.75
CA PHE A 301 7.69 -16.60 10.53
C PHE A 301 8.41 -16.47 11.88
N VAL A 302 9.42 -17.31 12.15
CA VAL A 302 10.28 -17.20 13.35
C VAL A 302 11.64 -16.58 13.01
N ALA A 303 11.82 -16.08 11.79
CA ALA A 303 13.06 -15.42 11.37
C ALA A 303 13.35 -14.18 12.23
N PRO A 304 14.60 -14.01 12.75
CA PRO A 304 14.99 -12.83 13.51
C PRO A 304 14.74 -11.52 12.77
N ALA A 305 14.98 -11.49 11.45
CA ALA A 305 14.70 -10.34 10.60
C ALA A 305 13.21 -9.92 10.65
N LEU A 306 12.30 -10.90 10.61
CA LEU A 306 10.86 -10.63 10.73
C LEU A 306 10.52 -10.03 12.09
N LEU A 307 11.09 -10.55 13.18
CA LEU A 307 10.88 -10.00 14.51
C LEU A 307 11.40 -8.56 14.62
N ARG A 308 12.56 -8.24 14.03
CA ARG A 308 13.09 -6.86 13.97
C ARG A 308 12.19 -5.93 13.18
N LEU A 309 11.66 -6.38 12.03
CA LEU A 309 10.68 -5.63 11.24
C LEU A 309 9.43 -5.30 12.07
N LEU A 310 8.82 -6.31 12.67
CA LEU A 310 7.62 -6.14 13.49
C LEU A 310 7.90 -5.22 14.68
N LYS A 311 9.03 -5.40 15.37
CA LYS A 311 9.44 -4.53 16.48
C LYS A 311 9.61 -3.08 16.03
N ALA A 312 10.23 -2.85 14.88
CA ALA A 312 10.41 -1.51 14.33
C ALA A 312 9.08 -0.85 13.94
N MET A 313 8.12 -1.61 13.37
CA MET A 313 6.79 -1.09 13.02
C MET A 313 5.99 -0.61 14.24
N VAL A 314 6.00 -1.40 15.33
CA VAL A 314 5.23 -1.01 16.51
C VAL A 314 5.95 -0.02 17.42
N ASN A 315 7.26 -0.16 17.60
CA ASN A 315 8.03 0.60 18.59
C ASN A 315 8.94 1.67 17.98
N GLY A 316 8.97 1.78 16.65
CA GLY A 316 9.83 2.69 15.90
C GLY A 316 11.26 2.16 15.71
N SER A 317 11.99 2.80 14.80
CA SER A 317 13.36 2.43 14.40
C SER A 317 14.35 2.39 15.57
N SER A 318 14.18 3.27 16.56
CA SER A 318 15.06 3.31 17.74
C SER A 318 15.00 2.04 18.58
N SER A 319 13.93 1.25 18.47
CA SER A 319 13.77 -0.01 19.21
C SER A 319 14.69 -1.14 18.74
N ILE A 320 15.25 -1.02 17.53
CA ILE A 320 16.24 -1.95 16.98
C ILE A 320 17.66 -1.37 17.00
N LEU A 321 17.82 -0.04 17.01
CA LEU A 321 19.11 0.64 16.95
C LEU A 321 19.87 0.72 18.29
N ALA A 322 19.29 0.22 19.39
CA ALA A 322 19.87 0.12 20.74
C ALA A 322 20.45 1.42 21.37
N THR A 323 20.35 2.57 20.71
CA THR A 323 21.20 3.73 21.00
C THR A 323 20.57 4.81 21.89
N SER A 324 19.29 4.69 22.27
CA SER A 324 18.59 5.79 22.92
C SER A 324 18.01 5.42 24.29
N LYS A 325 18.55 6.04 25.35
CA LYS A 325 17.95 6.11 26.71
C LYS A 325 16.84 7.16 26.83
N LYS A 326 16.49 7.87 25.74
CA LYS A 326 15.51 8.96 25.79
C LYS A 326 14.08 8.42 25.81
N PRO A 327 13.14 9.12 26.49
CA PRO A 327 11.72 8.77 26.43
C PRO A 327 11.27 8.84 24.97
N THR A 328 10.86 7.69 24.43
CA THR A 328 10.27 7.62 23.10
C THR A 328 8.82 8.10 23.15
N PRO A 329 8.32 8.74 22.09
CA PRO A 329 6.88 8.97 21.92
C PRO A 329 6.06 7.70 22.16
N LYS A 330 4.75 7.85 22.41
CA LYS A 330 3.84 6.69 22.48
C LYS A 330 4.03 5.84 21.22
N THR A 331 4.36 4.57 21.41
CA THR A 331 4.61 3.61 20.32
C THR A 331 3.30 3.28 19.62
N ASN A 332 3.35 2.83 18.37
CA ASN A 332 2.16 2.38 17.65
C ASN A 332 1.45 1.24 18.41
N ALA A 333 2.20 0.35 19.07
CA ALA A 333 1.61 -0.67 19.95
C ALA A 333 0.70 -0.05 21.03
N VAL A 334 1.17 1.00 21.71
CA VAL A 334 0.38 1.70 22.74
C VAL A 334 -0.79 2.48 22.12
N ILE A 335 -0.57 3.17 21.00
CA ILE A 335 -1.59 3.97 20.30
C ILE A 335 -2.73 3.08 19.79
N TRP A 336 -2.42 1.86 19.36
CA TRP A 336 -3.38 0.91 18.83
C TRP A 336 -3.93 -0.06 19.89
N GLY A 337 -3.40 -0.03 21.11
CA GLY A 337 -3.81 -0.95 22.18
C GLY A 337 -3.39 -2.40 21.91
N MET A 338 -2.29 -2.62 21.18
CA MET A 338 -1.79 -3.96 20.92
C MET A 338 -1.15 -4.57 22.17
N SER A 339 -1.76 -5.62 22.68
CA SER A 339 -1.19 -6.49 23.73
C SER A 339 -0.46 -7.70 23.15
N GLU A 340 -0.83 -8.12 21.94
CA GLU A 340 -0.31 -9.31 21.28
C GLU A 340 -0.12 -9.13 19.78
N VAL A 341 0.63 -10.06 19.18
CA VAL A 341 0.84 -10.10 17.73
C VAL A 341 -0.29 -10.88 17.09
N THR A 342 -0.97 -10.22 16.15
CA THR A 342 -2.06 -10.81 15.37
C THR A 342 -1.53 -11.50 14.12
N PRO A 343 -2.27 -12.47 13.54
CA PRO A 343 -1.93 -13.08 12.25
C PRO A 343 -1.76 -12.04 11.13
N GLY A 344 -2.60 -11.00 11.14
CA GLY A 344 -2.53 -9.88 10.21
C GLY A 344 -1.21 -9.11 10.27
N PHE A 345 -0.71 -8.84 11.48
CA PHE A 345 0.56 -8.15 11.68
C PHE A 345 1.76 -9.00 11.23
N VAL A 346 1.74 -10.31 11.49
CA VAL A 346 2.77 -11.24 10.98
C VAL A 346 2.77 -11.27 9.46
N ALA A 347 1.59 -11.34 8.83
CA ALA A 347 1.47 -11.33 7.38
C ALA A 347 1.99 -10.01 6.78
N LEU A 348 1.70 -8.88 7.42
CA LEU A 348 2.27 -7.58 7.04
C LEU A 348 3.80 -7.60 7.07
N GLY A 349 4.38 -8.05 8.18
CA GLY A 349 5.83 -8.23 8.30
C GLY A 349 6.41 -9.14 7.24
N ALA A 350 5.73 -10.24 6.93
CA ALA A 350 6.16 -11.16 5.89
C ALA A 350 6.19 -10.49 4.52
N VAL A 351 5.17 -9.69 4.16
CA VAL A 351 5.15 -8.92 2.90
C VAL A 351 6.30 -7.90 2.85
N PHE A 352 6.57 -7.21 3.95
CA PHE A 352 7.72 -6.30 4.04
C PHE A 352 9.05 -7.01 3.89
N ALA A 353 9.19 -8.21 4.46
CA ALA A 353 10.41 -9.00 4.33
C ALA A 353 10.68 -9.46 2.88
N GLN A 354 9.64 -9.55 2.03
CA GLN A 354 9.81 -9.83 0.59
C GLN A 354 10.18 -8.58 -0.24
N ARG A 355 10.24 -7.40 0.39
CA ARG A 355 10.57 -6.12 -0.25
C ARG A 355 11.73 -5.41 0.48
N PRO A 356 12.89 -6.06 0.62
CA PRO A 356 14.07 -5.46 1.24
C PRO A 356 14.47 -4.16 0.54
#